data_AF-N8TZC9-F1
#
_entry.id   AF-N8TZC9-F1
#
_cell.length_a   1.000
_cell.length_b   1.000
_cell.length_c   1.000
_cell.angle_alpha   90.00
_cell.angle_beta   90.00
_cell.angle_gamma   90.00
#
_symmetry.space_group_name_H-M   'P 1'
#
loop_
_entity.id
_entity.type
_entity.pdbx_description
1 polymer ?
#
loop_
_entity_poly.entity_id
_entity_poly.type
_entity_poly.pdbx_seq_one_letter_code
_entity_poly.pdbx_strand_id
1 'polypeptide(L)'
;MFVITQQIVQQTADYLKQHLAINNPYYTVSYKKIVEDLQLPELDGNWSNHPLCKIFDQLDQLDAKLSRPLRTSIVINKSTGKPGPGFFKALGEYTKKSIPKDDIKQLELWADQLEQAKKYNY
;
A
#
# COMPACT_ATOMS: atom_id res chain seq x y z
N MET A 1 10.58 -12.86 -17.41
CA MET A 1 9.56 -13.00 -16.34
C MET A 1 10.15 -12.44 -15.07
N PHE A 2 9.55 -11.40 -14.48
CA PHE A 2 10.03 -10.85 -13.21
C PHE A 2 9.76 -11.85 -12.09
N VAL A 3 10.77 -12.19 -11.29
CA VAL A 3 10.63 -13.14 -10.19
C VAL A 3 10.49 -12.37 -8.89
N ILE A 4 9.38 -12.60 -8.17
CA ILE A 4 9.19 -12.03 -6.85
C ILE A 4 9.98 -12.85 -5.84
N THR A 5 10.99 -12.22 -5.26
CA THR A 5 11.82 -12.79 -4.20
C THR A 5 11.43 -12.23 -2.84
N GLN A 6 11.82 -12.89 -1.76
CA GLN A 6 11.67 -12.32 -0.42
C GLN A 6 12.47 -11.01 -0.27
N GLN A 7 13.57 -10.87 -1.02
CA GLN A 7 14.36 -9.65 -1.03
C GLN A 7 13.59 -8.46 -1.59
N ILE A 8 12.86 -8.59 -2.71
CA ILE A 8 12.11 -7.44 -3.27
C ILE A 8 10.91 -7.07 -2.40
N VAL A 9 10.29 -8.05 -1.73
CA VAL A 9 9.21 -7.81 -0.76
C VAL A 9 9.74 -7.01 0.42
N GLN A 10 10.89 -7.41 0.97
CA GLN A 10 11.55 -6.69 2.07
C GLN A 10 12.00 -5.29 1.65
N GLN A 11 12.60 -5.14 0.46
CA GLN A 11 12.98 -3.83 -0.08
C GLN A 11 11.77 -2.90 -0.23
N THR A 12 10.64 -3.44 -0.70
CA THR A 12 9.39 -2.68 -0.80
C THR A 12 8.86 -2.29 0.58
N ALA A 13 8.89 -3.21 1.55
CA ALA A 13 8.54 -2.91 2.93
C ALA A 13 9.38 -1.76 3.49
N ASP A 14 10.70 -1.81 3.34
CA ASP A 14 11.62 -0.80 3.86
C ASP A 14 11.44 0.55 3.15
N TYR A 15 11.21 0.53 1.84
CA TYR A 15 10.87 1.72 1.06
C TYR A 15 9.60 2.42 1.59
N LEU A 16 8.54 1.65 1.88
CA LEU A 16 7.30 2.21 2.45
C LEU A 16 7.51 2.72 3.88
N LYS A 17 8.31 2.03 4.69
CA LYS A 17 8.67 2.48 6.04
C LYS A 17 9.39 3.82 6.03
N GLN A 18 10.32 4.03 5.10
CA GLN A 18 11.03 5.30 4.95
C GLN A 18 10.07 6.46 4.65
N HIS A 19 9.00 6.22 3.88
CA HIS A 19 7.97 7.22 3.61
C HIS A 19 7.07 7.52 4.82
N LEU A 20 6.95 6.57 5.76
CA LEU A 20 6.22 6.74 7.01
C LEU A 20 7.04 7.38 8.14
N ALA A 21 8.36 7.54 7.95
CA ALA A 21 9.22 8.16 8.96
C ALA A 21 8.86 9.64 9.21
N ILE A 22 9.02 10.07 10.47
CA ILE A 22 8.47 11.31 11.07
C ILE A 22 8.81 12.60 10.31
N ASN A 23 9.89 12.61 9.51
CA ASN A 23 10.37 13.81 8.81
C ASN A 23 9.93 13.94 7.34
N ASN A 24 8.99 13.11 6.86
CA ASN A 24 8.47 13.24 5.50
C ASN A 24 7.18 14.09 5.46
N PRO A 25 7.19 15.30 4.87
CA PRO A 25 5.98 16.11 4.73
C PRO A 25 4.95 15.48 3.76
N TYR A 26 5.38 14.51 2.94
CA TYR A 26 4.56 13.78 1.98
C TYR A 26 4.56 12.29 2.31
N TYR A 27 3.72 11.91 3.29
CA TYR A 27 3.53 10.51 3.72
C TYR A 27 2.88 9.59 2.67
N THR A 28 2.73 10.05 1.43
CA THR A 28 2.10 9.27 0.35
C THR A 28 3.04 9.17 -0.83
N VAL A 29 3.01 8.03 -1.51
CA VAL A 29 3.84 7.76 -2.69
C VAL A 29 2.97 7.17 -3.79
N SER A 30 3.24 7.56 -5.03
CA SER A 30 2.47 7.04 -6.16
C SER A 30 2.96 5.66 -6.61
N TYR A 31 2.07 4.82 -7.14
CA TYR A 31 2.45 3.53 -7.75
C TYR A 31 3.60 3.69 -8.77
N LYS A 32 3.53 4.72 -9.62
CA LYS A 32 4.56 5.02 -10.62
C LYS A 32 5.92 5.26 -9.97
N LYS A 33 5.96 6.02 -8.88
CA LYS A 33 7.20 6.35 -8.16
C LYS A 33 7.82 5.10 -7.53
N ILE A 34 7.02 4.20 -6.98
CA ILE A 34 7.51 2.91 -6.44
C ILE A 34 8.12 2.06 -7.57
N VAL A 35 7.45 1.99 -8.72
CA VAL A 35 7.94 1.24 -9.88
C VAL A 35 9.29 1.78 -10.36
N GLU A 36 9.41 3.10 -10.48
CA GLU A 36 10.65 3.78 -10.88
C GLU A 36 11.78 3.54 -9.87
N ASP A 37 11.53 3.76 -8.58
CA ASP A 37 12.56 3.71 -7.54
C ASP A 37 13.05 2.29 -7.27
N LEU A 38 12.17 1.30 -7.37
CA LEU A 38 12.48 -0.11 -7.15
C LEU A 38 12.82 -0.86 -8.45
N GLN A 39 12.92 -0.14 -9.59
CA GLN A 39 13.25 -0.68 -10.91
C GLN A 39 12.36 -1.89 -11.28
N LEU A 40 11.07 -1.78 -10.97
CA LEU A 40 10.08 -2.79 -11.30
C LEU A 40 9.63 -2.63 -12.77
N PRO A 41 8.99 -3.65 -13.36
CA PRO A 41 8.35 -3.51 -14.67
C PRO A 41 7.42 -2.30 -14.72
N GLU A 42 7.27 -1.68 -15.88
CA GLU A 42 6.37 -0.54 -16.04
C GLU A 42 4.90 -0.95 -15.84
N LEU A 43 4.08 0.02 -15.41
CA LEU A 43 2.63 -0.17 -15.32
C LEU A 43 2.04 -0.19 -16.74
N ASP A 44 1.55 -1.35 -17.18
CA ASP A 44 0.96 -1.58 -18.51
C ASP A 44 -0.59 -1.59 -18.50
N GLY A 45 -1.19 -1.25 -17.35
CA GLY A 45 -2.64 -1.31 -17.12
C GLY A 45 -3.15 -2.68 -16.67
N ASN A 46 -2.34 -3.75 -16.77
CA ASN A 46 -2.69 -5.08 -16.28
C ASN A 46 -2.21 -5.29 -14.85
N TRP A 47 -2.84 -4.58 -13.90
CA TRP A 47 -2.47 -4.60 -12.49
C TRP A 47 -2.34 -6.02 -11.91
N SER A 48 -3.24 -6.93 -12.26
CA SER A 48 -3.26 -8.30 -11.74
C SER A 48 -1.99 -9.11 -12.07
N ASN A 49 -1.31 -8.78 -13.16
CA ASN A 49 -0.06 -9.41 -13.58
C ASN A 49 1.19 -8.64 -13.11
N HIS A 50 1.02 -7.44 -12.58
CA HIS A 50 2.12 -6.59 -12.14
C HIS A 50 2.73 -7.12 -10.82
N PRO A 51 4.07 -7.15 -10.67
CA PRO A 51 4.71 -7.66 -9.44
C PRO A 51 4.25 -6.98 -8.15
N LEU A 52 3.99 -5.66 -8.20
CA LEU A 52 3.47 -4.93 -7.04
C LEU A 52 2.16 -5.47 -6.49
N CYS A 53 1.29 -6.06 -7.33
CA CYS A 53 0.04 -6.63 -6.85
C CYS A 53 0.30 -7.74 -5.82
N LYS A 54 1.23 -8.65 -6.13
CA LYS A 54 1.61 -9.75 -5.24
C LYS A 54 2.46 -9.29 -4.07
N ILE A 55 3.35 -8.32 -4.28
CA ILE A 55 4.17 -7.75 -3.21
C ILE A 55 3.29 -7.07 -2.17
N PHE A 56 2.36 -6.20 -2.60
CA PHE A 56 1.44 -5.52 -1.67
C PHE A 56 0.53 -6.49 -0.95
N ASP A 57 0.01 -7.50 -1.64
CA ASP A 57 -0.79 -8.55 -1.01
C ASP A 57 -0.04 -9.25 0.14
N GLN A 58 1.23 -9.61 -0.08
CA GLN A 58 2.07 -10.22 0.97
C GLN A 58 2.34 -9.27 2.14
N LEU A 59 2.58 -7.99 1.86
CA LEU A 59 2.79 -6.98 2.90
C LEU A 59 1.53 -6.74 3.72
N ASP A 60 0.36 -6.67 3.07
CA ASP A 60 -0.92 -6.43 3.72
C ASP A 60 -1.32 -7.63 4.60
N GLN A 61 -1.09 -8.86 4.13
CA GLN A 61 -1.24 -10.06 4.96
C GLN A 61 -0.33 -10.04 6.19
N LEU A 62 0.94 -9.64 6.01
CA LEU A 62 1.90 -9.56 7.11
C LEU A 62 1.48 -8.51 8.14
N ASP A 63 1.12 -7.32 7.70
CA ASP A 63 0.68 -6.22 8.57
C ASP A 63 -0.59 -6.61 9.33
N ALA A 64 -1.59 -7.16 8.64
CA ALA A 64 -2.81 -7.63 9.27
C ALA A 64 -2.56 -8.76 10.29
N LYS A 65 -1.70 -9.73 9.97
CA LYS A 65 -1.33 -10.83 10.89
C LYS A 65 -0.66 -10.33 12.17
N LEU A 66 0.07 -9.22 12.06
CA LEU A 66 0.75 -8.58 13.18
C LEU A 66 -0.11 -7.49 13.85
N SER A 67 -1.40 -7.39 13.51
CA SER A 67 -2.33 -6.38 14.02
C SER A 67 -1.81 -4.95 13.83
N ARG A 68 -1.17 -4.69 12.69
CA ARG A 68 -0.64 -3.39 12.29
C ARG A 68 -1.60 -2.73 11.31
N PRO A 69 -1.60 -1.39 11.23
CA PRO A 69 -2.15 -0.70 10.08
C PRO A 69 -1.45 -1.21 8.81
N LEU A 70 -2.16 -1.18 7.68
CA LEU A 70 -1.55 -1.61 6.42
C LEU A 70 -0.62 -0.50 5.93
N ARG A 71 0.69 -0.78 5.85
CA ARG A 71 1.65 0.24 5.40
C ARG A 71 1.42 0.69 3.96
N THR A 72 0.75 -0.14 3.15
CA THR A 72 0.34 0.19 1.78
C THR A 72 -0.70 1.31 1.71
N SER A 73 -1.27 1.75 2.86
CA SER A 73 -2.18 2.90 2.93
C SER A 73 -1.55 4.20 2.42
N ILE A 74 -0.22 4.26 2.34
CA ILE A 74 0.50 5.42 1.78
C ILE A 74 0.54 5.42 0.26
N VAL A 75 0.20 4.30 -0.39
CA VAL A 75 0.30 4.15 -1.83
C VAL A 75 -0.97 4.68 -2.49
N ILE A 76 -0.82 5.72 -3.30
CA ILE A 76 -1.94 6.42 -3.93
C ILE A 76 -1.83 6.43 -5.46
N ASN A 77 -2.98 6.56 -6.11
CA ASN A 77 -2.99 7.00 -7.50
C ASN A 77 -2.76 8.51 -7.56
N LYS A 78 -1.79 8.95 -8.35
CA LYS A 78 -1.41 10.37 -8.48
C LYS A 78 -2.56 11.25 -9.00
N SER A 79 -3.43 10.73 -9.88
CA SER A 79 -4.52 11.52 -10.45
C SER A 79 -5.70 11.70 -9.50
N THR A 80 -5.94 10.73 -8.62
CA THR A 80 -7.10 10.75 -7.70
C THR A 80 -6.73 11.11 -6.27
N GLY A 81 -5.44 11.08 -5.92
CA GLY A 81 -4.96 11.34 -4.56
C GLY A 81 -5.35 10.27 -3.53
N LYS A 82 -5.95 9.14 -3.96
CA LYS A 82 -6.48 8.08 -3.08
C LYS A 82 -5.93 6.70 -3.48
N PRO A 83 -5.92 5.71 -2.57
CA PRO A 83 -5.53 4.34 -2.90
C PRO A 83 -6.50 3.70 -3.89
N GLY A 84 -6.02 2.69 -4.62
CA GLY A 84 -6.84 1.91 -5.55
C GLY A 84 -7.79 0.94 -4.85
N PRO A 85 -8.74 0.33 -5.60
CA PRO A 85 -9.70 -0.64 -5.05
C PRO A 85 -9.04 -1.87 -4.42
N GLY A 86 -7.83 -2.24 -4.87
CA GLY A 86 -7.06 -3.34 -4.30
C GLY A 86 -6.73 -3.14 -2.82
N PHE A 87 -6.45 -1.91 -2.39
CA PHE A 87 -6.20 -1.59 -0.98
C PHE A 87 -7.43 -1.84 -0.13
N PHE A 88 -8.60 -1.32 -0.54
CA PHE A 88 -9.84 -1.52 0.22
C PHE A 88 -10.25 -2.99 0.29
N LYS A 89 -10.03 -3.74 -0.80
CA LYS A 89 -10.22 -5.18 -0.82
C LYS A 89 -9.32 -5.87 0.22
N ALA A 90 -8.01 -5.63 0.19
CA ALA A 90 -7.06 -6.21 1.13
C ALA A 90 -7.37 -5.83 2.60
N LEU A 91 -7.73 -4.56 2.84
CA LEU A 91 -8.14 -4.09 4.15
C LEU A 91 -9.36 -4.87 4.68
N GLY A 92 -10.39 -5.06 3.85
CA GLY A 92 -11.57 -5.83 4.22
C GLY A 92 -11.27 -7.30 4.46
N GLU A 93 -10.52 -7.92 3.55
CA GLU A 93 -10.17 -9.34 3.59
C GLU A 93 -9.30 -9.69 4.80
N TYR A 94 -8.27 -8.89 5.08
CA TYR A 94 -7.27 -9.24 6.08
C TYR A 94 -7.54 -8.66 7.47
N THR A 95 -8.21 -7.51 7.58
CA THR A 95 -8.50 -6.90 8.89
C THR A 95 -9.95 -7.11 9.35
N LYS A 96 -10.78 -7.80 8.54
CA LYS A 96 -12.22 -8.02 8.78
C LYS A 96 -13.03 -6.72 8.96
N LYS A 97 -12.50 -5.58 8.51
CA LYS A 97 -13.21 -4.31 8.50
C LYS A 97 -14.28 -4.32 7.41
N SER A 98 -15.46 -3.81 7.72
CA SER A 98 -16.49 -3.58 6.72
C SER A 98 -16.07 -2.44 5.80
N ILE A 99 -16.02 -2.68 4.49
CA ILE A 99 -15.68 -1.67 3.50
C ILE A 99 -16.95 -0.96 3.04
N PRO A 100 -17.10 0.36 3.29
CA PRO A 100 -18.24 1.12 2.80
C PRO A 100 -18.30 1.10 1.27
N LYS A 101 -19.51 1.11 0.71
CA LYS A 101 -19.71 1.32 -0.74
C LYS A 101 -19.70 2.80 -1.14
N ASP A 102 -19.88 3.67 -0.16
CA ASP A 102 -19.87 5.12 -0.35
C ASP A 102 -18.43 5.64 -0.38
N ASP A 103 -18.12 6.43 -1.42
CA ASP A 103 -16.77 6.95 -1.67
C ASP A 103 -16.26 7.84 -0.53
N ILE A 104 -17.12 8.65 0.09
CA ILE A 104 -16.72 9.53 1.19
C ILE A 104 -16.34 8.68 2.42
N LYS A 105 -17.18 7.70 2.77
CA LYS A 105 -16.88 6.78 3.87
C LYS A 105 -15.64 5.91 3.63
N GLN A 106 -15.35 5.56 2.37
CA GLN A 106 -14.08 4.91 2.03
C GLN A 106 -12.88 5.82 2.26
N LEU A 107 -13.00 7.11 1.91
CA LEU A 107 -11.94 8.10 2.17
C LEU A 107 -11.71 8.30 3.67
N GLU A 108 -12.78 8.36 4.47
CA GLU A 108 -12.67 8.44 5.93
C GLU A 108 -11.96 7.19 6.51
N LEU A 109 -12.36 6.00 6.07
CA LEU A 109 -11.72 4.74 6.47
C LEU A 109 -10.23 4.70 6.08
N TRP A 110 -9.90 5.19 4.89
CA TRP A 110 -8.52 5.28 4.45
C TRP A 110 -7.72 6.31 5.26
N ALA A 111 -8.30 7.49 5.54
CA ALA A 111 -7.65 8.52 6.33
C ALA A 111 -7.31 8.01 7.74
N ASP A 112 -8.23 7.29 8.38
CA ASP A 112 -7.99 6.60 9.65
C ASP A 112 -6.83 5.59 9.56
N GLN A 113 -6.81 4.75 8.52
CA GLN A 113 -5.69 3.82 8.32
C GLN A 113 -4.35 4.53 8.10
N LEU A 114 -4.34 5.58 7.28
CA LEU A 114 -3.15 6.36 7.01
C LEU A 114 -2.64 7.04 8.28
N GLU A 115 -3.52 7.58 9.12
CA GLU A 115 -3.16 8.18 10.40
C GLU A 115 -2.56 7.15 11.37
N GLN A 116 -3.18 5.96 11.46
CA GLN A 116 -2.65 4.88 12.30
C GLN A 116 -1.27 4.42 11.79
N ALA A 117 -1.10 4.27 10.47
CA ALA A 117 0.18 3.90 9.88
C ALA A 117 1.29 4.90 10.23
N LYS A 118 1.00 6.21 10.16
CA LYS A 118 1.97 7.25 10.55
C LYS A 118 2.44 7.14 12.01
N LYS A 119 1.59 6.63 12.90
CA LYS A 119 1.88 6.52 14.34
C LYS A 119 2.50 5.18 14.74
N TYR A 120 2.44 4.14 13.89
CA TYR A 120 2.69 2.75 14.31
C TYR A 120 4.17 2.39 14.56
N ASN A 121 5.13 3.12 13.98
CA ASN A 121 6.57 2.81 14.04
C ASN A 121 6.92 1.36 13.63
N TYR A 122 6.95 1.12 12.32
CA TYR A 122 7.00 -0.21 11.67
C TYR A 122 8.33 -0.97 11.74
#